data_AF-A0A3D4R699-F1
#
_entry.id   AF-A0A3D4R699-F1
#
_cell.length_a   1.000
_cell.length_b   1.000
_cell.length_c   1.000
_cell.angle_alpha   90.00
_cell.angle_beta   90.00
_cell.angle_gamma   90.00
#
_symmetry.space_group_name_H-M   'P 1'
#
loop_
_entity.id
_entity.type
_entity.pdbx_description
1 polymer ?
#
loop_
_entity_poly.entity_id
_entity_poly.type
_entity_poly.pdbx_seq_one_letter_code
_entity_poly.pdbx_strand_id
1 'polypeptide(L)'
;MLIIIGGSCVGLLSQLWVQRQLFGSPFVNPYLTGNQGRFTFNLISLTAPLLSVERGLFTWTPVLLLALYGLWSSRKKKKLKVEAWVGLVTFTLFSLYIGLWNGGLSAGYGNRLFFSTLPFFALGMAWVLKKLSLRSRMAVIGMFAMWNILLLGQFFFDGKRLVLGEGLTLTNFISGQFTVNAQIIDSFMRHGLRETLEKATL
;
A
#
# COMPACT_ATOMS: atom_id res chain seq x y z
N MET A 1 -13.45 12.63 23.91
CA MET A 1 -12.53 13.50 23.15
C MET A 1 -11.18 13.66 23.86
N LEU A 2 -11.15 14.02 25.16
CA LEU A 2 -9.92 14.14 25.96
C LEU A 2 -9.05 12.88 25.99
N ILE A 3 -9.64 11.68 26.11
CA ILE A 3 -8.87 10.41 26.12
C ILE A 3 -8.16 10.16 24.79
N ILE A 4 -8.83 10.46 23.66
CA ILE A 4 -8.25 10.29 22.31
C ILE A 4 -7.11 11.28 22.11
N ILE A 5 -7.29 12.53 22.53
CA ILE A 5 -6.26 13.57 22.46
C ILE A 5 -5.08 13.18 23.36
N GLY A 6 -5.33 12.78 24.61
CA GLY A 6 -4.31 12.35 25.55
C GLY A 6 -3.51 11.16 25.03
N GLY A 7 -4.18 10.11 24.54
CA GLY A 7 -3.53 8.95 23.94
C GLY A 7 -2.71 9.30 22.70
N SER A 8 -3.23 10.19 21.84
CA SER A 8 -2.52 10.67 20.65
C SER A 8 -1.27 11.47 21.02
N CYS A 9 -1.36 12.33 22.05
CA CYS A 9 -0.22 13.07 22.56
C CYS A 9 0.84 12.14 23.14
N VAL A 10 0.46 11.12 23.91
CA VAL A 10 1.42 10.14 24.46
C VAL A 10 2.15 9.40 23.33
N GLY A 11 1.41 8.92 22.32
CA GLY A 11 2.02 8.23 21.17
C GLY A 11 2.91 9.13 20.32
N LEU A 12 2.49 10.38 20.08
CA LEU A 12 3.28 11.33 19.29
C LEU A 12 4.54 11.78 20.05
N LEU A 13 4.42 12.10 21.33
CA LEU A 13 5.55 12.53 22.15
C LEU A 13 6.55 11.40 22.37
N SER A 14 6.10 10.16 22.60
CA SER A 14 7.00 9.02 22.74
C SER A 14 7.77 8.77 21.44
N GLN A 15 7.11 8.85 20.28
CA GLN A 15 7.75 8.72 18.98
C GLN A 15 8.80 9.82 18.74
N LEU A 16 8.45 11.10 18.97
CA LEU A 16 9.38 12.22 18.78
C LEU A 16 10.57 12.15 19.74
N TRP A 17 10.36 11.68 20.97
CA TRP A 17 11.41 11.48 21.94
C TRP A 17 12.41 10.41 21.49
N VAL A 18 11.92 9.22 21.11
CA VAL A 18 12.77 8.13 20.59
C VAL A 18 13.57 8.60 19.37
N GLN A 19 12.91 9.32 18.46
CA GLN A 19 13.55 9.83 17.24
C GLN A 19 14.65 10.86 17.54
N ARG A 20 14.45 11.72 18.54
CA ARG A 20 15.50 12.63 19.01
C ARG A 20 16.70 11.88 19.61
N GLN A 21 16.46 10.80 20.36
CA GLN A 21 17.55 10.00 20.95
C GLN A 21 18.36 9.25 19.89
N LEU A 22 17.69 8.70 18.86
CA LEU A 22 18.35 7.90 17.83
C LEU A 22 19.02 8.73 16.74
N PHE A 23 18.41 9.85 16.32
CA PHE A 23 18.82 10.62 15.14
C PHE A 23 19.27 12.05 15.46
N GLY A 24 19.35 12.42 16.74
CA GLY A 24 19.74 13.75 17.22
C GLY A 24 18.69 14.84 17.02
N SER A 25 17.66 14.60 16.21
CA SER A 25 16.57 15.54 15.98
C SER A 25 15.24 14.80 15.77
N PRO A 26 14.14 15.31 16.34
CA PRO A 26 12.81 14.73 16.17
C PRO A 26 12.25 14.91 14.74
N PHE A 27 12.90 15.73 13.91
CA PHE A 27 12.48 16.04 12.54
C PHE A 27 13.43 15.46 11.48
N VAL A 28 14.11 14.36 11.79
CA VAL A 28 14.98 13.65 10.85
C VAL A 28 14.31 12.35 10.44
N ASN A 29 14.18 12.12 9.13
CA ASN A 29 13.60 10.92 8.57
C ASN A 29 14.54 9.72 8.78
N PRO A 30 14.13 8.69 9.54
CA PRO A 30 14.97 7.51 9.79
C PRO A 30 15.07 6.56 8.58
N TYR A 31 14.24 6.76 7.56
CA TYR A 31 14.14 5.89 6.39
C TYR A 31 15.03 6.29 5.22
N LEU A 32 15.70 7.46 5.30
CA LEU A 32 16.60 7.96 4.27
C LEU A 32 18.03 8.00 4.83
N THR A 33 18.96 7.32 4.18
CA THR A 33 20.38 7.39 4.51
C THR A 33 20.98 8.70 3.99
N GLY A 34 21.68 9.44 4.86
CA GLY A 34 22.33 10.72 4.55
C GLY A 34 21.46 11.97 4.81
N ASN A 35 21.99 13.16 4.47
CA ASN A 35 21.34 14.48 4.68
C ASN A 35 20.01 14.70 3.92
N GLN A 36 19.48 13.67 3.26
CA GLN A 36 18.24 13.66 2.48
C GLN A 36 16.97 13.52 3.35
N GLY A 37 17.12 13.22 4.64
CA GLY A 37 16.00 12.92 5.55
C GLY A 37 15.37 14.11 6.26
N ARG A 38 15.02 15.22 5.58
CA ARG A 38 14.37 16.37 6.25
C ARG A 38 12.91 16.53 5.84
N PHE A 39 12.07 16.96 6.77
CA PHE A 39 10.69 17.37 6.47
C PHE A 39 10.71 18.62 5.59
N THR A 40 9.96 18.58 4.49
CA THR A 40 9.80 19.71 3.56
C THR A 40 8.39 20.28 3.68
N PHE A 41 8.21 21.21 4.61
CA PHE A 41 6.92 21.85 4.85
C PHE A 41 6.43 22.73 3.68
N ASN A 42 7.35 23.21 2.84
CA ASN A 42 7.04 24.10 1.70
C ASN A 42 6.67 23.34 0.41
N LEU A 43 6.85 22.01 0.38
CA LEU A 43 6.65 21.17 -0.81
C LEU A 43 5.95 19.87 -0.37
N ILE A 44 4.64 19.94 -0.12
CA ILE A 44 3.83 18.75 0.16
C ILE A 44 3.51 18.07 -1.17
N SER A 45 4.04 16.88 -1.40
CA SER A 45 3.72 16.06 -2.57
C SER A 45 2.72 14.97 -2.19
N LEU A 46 1.47 15.09 -2.66
CA LEU A 46 0.46 14.03 -2.49
C LEU A 46 0.47 13.02 -3.63
N THR A 47 1.00 13.40 -4.80
CA THR A 47 1.06 12.53 -5.98
C THR A 47 2.04 11.39 -5.79
N ALA A 48 3.22 11.66 -5.21
CA ALA A 48 4.22 10.64 -4.95
C ALA A 48 3.71 9.49 -4.06
N PRO A 49 3.16 9.73 -2.85
CA PRO A 49 2.69 8.65 -1.99
C PRO A 49 1.40 7.98 -2.46
N LEU A 50 0.54 8.67 -3.22
CA LEU A 50 -0.77 8.13 -3.61
C LEU A 50 -0.78 7.49 -5.00
N LEU A 51 -0.06 8.07 -5.97
CA LEU A 51 -0.23 7.77 -7.40
C LEU A 51 1.07 7.42 -8.13
N SER A 52 2.24 7.57 -7.51
CA SER A 52 3.50 7.16 -8.15
C SER A 52 3.46 5.70 -8.62
N VAL A 53 4.08 5.42 -9.76
CA VAL A 53 4.26 4.04 -10.23
C VAL A 53 5.22 3.28 -9.33
N GLU A 54 6.22 3.97 -8.77
CA GLU A 54 7.22 3.35 -7.92
C GLU A 54 6.57 2.79 -6.66
N ARG A 55 5.76 3.60 -5.94
CA ARG A 55 5.19 3.25 -4.62
C ARG A 55 3.87 3.94 -4.28
N GLY A 56 3.10 4.37 -5.27
CA GLY A 56 1.79 4.98 -5.04
C GLY A 56 0.80 3.99 -4.46
N LEU A 57 0.12 4.37 -3.38
CA LEU A 57 -0.86 3.53 -2.69
C LEU A 57 -1.92 2.97 -3.66
N PHE A 58 -2.50 3.82 -4.52
CA PHE A 58 -3.57 3.42 -5.42
C PHE A 58 -3.06 2.77 -6.70
N THR A 59 -1.81 3.03 -7.08
CA THR A 59 -1.19 2.36 -8.24
C THR A 59 -0.89 0.90 -7.92
N TRP A 60 -0.39 0.62 -6.72
CA TRP A 60 -0.08 -0.73 -6.26
C TRP A 60 -1.33 -1.47 -5.75
N THR A 61 -2.22 -0.75 -5.06
CA THR A 61 -3.37 -1.34 -4.38
C THR A 61 -4.68 -0.66 -4.78
N PRO A 62 -5.10 -0.77 -6.06
CA PRO A 62 -6.25 -0.06 -6.61
C PRO A 62 -7.58 -0.39 -5.89
N VAL A 63 -7.69 -1.55 -5.25
CA VAL A 63 -8.86 -1.91 -4.42
C VAL A 63 -9.13 -0.88 -3.31
N LEU A 64 -8.10 -0.17 -2.84
CA LEU A 64 -8.27 0.85 -1.81
C LEU A 64 -9.07 2.07 -2.30
N LEU A 65 -9.18 2.29 -3.61
CA LEU A 65 -10.09 3.31 -4.17
C LEU A 65 -11.55 2.96 -3.87
N LEU A 66 -11.93 1.68 -3.97
CA LEU A 66 -13.28 1.22 -3.62
C LEU A 66 -13.52 1.34 -2.13
N ALA A 67 -12.52 1.01 -1.31
CA ALA A 67 -12.59 1.18 0.14
C ALA A 67 -12.76 2.66 0.53
N LEU A 68 -12.00 3.56 -0.10
CA LEU A 68 -12.10 5.00 0.11
C LEU A 68 -13.48 5.54 -0.31
N TYR A 69 -13.99 5.10 -1.47
CA TYR A 69 -15.35 5.41 -1.90
C TYR A 69 -16.40 4.89 -0.91
N GLY A 70 -16.16 3.71 -0.33
CA GLY A 70 -16.99 3.13 0.72
C GLY A 70 -17.10 4.02 1.95
N LEU A 71 -15.96 4.46 2.49
CA LEU A 71 -15.88 5.42 3.59
C LEU A 71 -16.55 6.75 3.23
N TRP A 72 -16.25 7.29 2.05
CA TRP A 72 -16.85 8.52 1.57
C TRP A 72 -18.38 8.39 1.52
N SER A 73 -18.93 7.36 0.87
CA SER A 73 -20.37 7.20 0.71
C SER A 73 -21.10 6.87 2.03
N SER A 74 -20.43 6.24 3.00
CA SER A 74 -21.01 5.95 4.32
C SER A 74 -21.03 7.16 5.26
N ARG A 75 -20.24 8.21 5.01
CA ARG A 75 -20.17 9.44 5.84
C ARG A 75 -21.51 10.16 6.07
N LYS A 76 -22.49 9.95 5.18
CA LYS A 76 -23.83 10.54 5.27
C LYS A 76 -24.81 9.68 6.10
N LYS A 77 -24.40 8.50 6.56
CA LYS A 77 -25.28 7.53 7.23
C LYS A 77 -25.13 7.64 8.74
N LYS A 78 -26.23 7.91 9.46
CA LYS A 78 -26.22 8.19 10.90
C LYS A 78 -25.40 7.17 11.72
N LYS A 79 -25.57 5.87 11.47
CA LYS A 79 -24.90 4.79 12.20
C LYS A 79 -23.40 4.60 11.91
N LEU A 80 -22.89 5.15 10.81
CA LEU A 80 -21.49 4.95 10.38
C LEU A 80 -20.75 6.27 10.15
N LYS A 81 -21.41 7.39 10.49
CA LYS A 81 -20.91 8.74 10.20
C LYS A 81 -19.59 8.99 10.91
N VAL A 82 -19.51 8.62 12.19
CA VAL A 82 -18.33 8.89 13.03
C VAL A 82 -17.14 8.08 12.52
N GLU A 83 -17.31 6.78 12.34
CA GLU A 83 -16.29 5.85 11.86
C GLU A 83 -15.79 6.24 10.46
N ALA A 84 -16.70 6.64 9.57
CA ALA A 84 -16.36 7.13 8.25
C ALA A 84 -15.51 8.40 8.30
N TRP A 85 -15.90 9.37 9.13
CA TRP A 85 -15.13 10.62 9.27
C TRP A 85 -13.78 10.39 9.93
N VAL A 86 -13.72 9.57 10.99
CA VAL A 86 -12.44 9.19 11.61
C VAL A 86 -11.53 8.55 10.57
N GLY A 87 -12.03 7.57 9.80
CA GLY A 87 -11.24 6.93 8.74
C GLY A 87 -10.74 7.90 7.67
N LEU A 88 -11.60 8.79 7.18
CA LEU A 88 -11.23 9.80 6.17
C LEU A 88 -10.21 10.80 6.70
N VAL A 89 -10.39 11.28 7.94
CA VAL A 89 -9.46 12.21 8.58
C VAL A 89 -8.12 11.53 8.83
N THR A 90 -8.11 10.31 9.38
CA THR A 90 -6.89 9.53 9.59
C THR A 90 -6.14 9.32 8.28
N PHE A 91 -6.83 8.88 7.21
CA PHE A 91 -6.21 8.70 5.89
C PHE A 91 -5.63 10.02 5.33
N THR A 92 -6.36 11.13 5.49
CA THR A 92 -5.90 12.46 5.03
C THR A 92 -4.66 12.91 5.80
N LEU A 93 -4.66 12.77 7.12
CA LEU A 93 -3.52 13.15 7.97
C LEU A 93 -2.29 12.30 7.64
N PHE A 94 -2.45 10.99 7.44
CA PHE A 94 -1.36 10.13 6.99
C PHE A 94 -0.84 10.53 5.61
N SER A 95 -1.73 10.84 4.66
CA SER A 95 -1.34 11.28 3.31
C SER A 95 -0.52 12.56 3.35
N LEU A 96 -0.93 13.54 4.18
CA LEU A 96 -0.20 14.78 4.39
C LEU A 96 1.13 14.54 5.08
N TYR A 97 1.16 13.74 6.15
CA TYR A 97 2.37 13.40 6.89
C TYR A 97 3.42 12.74 6.00
N ILE A 98 3.01 11.77 5.18
CA ILE A 98 3.89 11.08 4.24
C ILE A 98 4.30 12.04 3.11
N GLY A 99 3.38 12.88 2.62
CA GLY A 99 3.65 13.85 1.56
C GLY A 99 4.58 15.01 1.97
N LEU A 100 4.74 15.24 3.28
CA LEU A 100 5.73 16.18 3.84
C LEU A 100 7.17 15.65 3.76
N TRP A 101 7.35 14.40 3.34
CA TRP A 101 8.67 13.80 3.18
C TRP A 101 9.14 13.96 1.74
N ASN A 102 10.27 14.64 1.55
CA ASN A 102 10.97 14.67 0.28
C ASN A 102 12.06 13.58 0.31
N GLY A 103 11.82 12.49 -0.41
CA GLY A 103 12.78 11.41 -0.55
C GLY A 103 12.08 10.05 -0.64
N GLY A 104 12.61 9.20 -1.51
CA GLY A 104 12.03 7.90 -1.86
C GLY A 104 11.64 7.09 -0.63
N LEU A 105 10.45 6.52 -0.66
CA LEU A 105 9.97 5.61 0.38
C LEU A 105 10.88 4.37 0.40
N SER A 106 11.62 4.18 1.52
CA SER A 106 12.57 3.06 1.76
C SER A 106 12.11 1.68 1.27
N ALA A 107 13.07 0.79 0.98
CA ALA A 107 12.91 -0.56 0.45
C ALA A 107 11.76 -1.40 1.07
N GLY A 108 10.83 -1.86 0.23
CA GLY A 108 9.67 -2.71 0.59
C GLY A 108 8.54 -2.69 -0.45
N TYR A 109 7.71 -3.73 -0.48
CA TYR A 109 6.55 -3.88 -1.39
C TYR A 109 5.44 -2.86 -1.06
N GLY A 110 5.05 -2.03 -2.03
CA GLY A 110 3.99 -1.03 -1.89
C GLY A 110 4.26 0.09 -0.87
N ASN A 111 3.21 0.84 -0.50
CA ASN A 111 3.31 1.96 0.43
C ASN A 111 2.94 1.57 1.87
N ARG A 112 3.86 0.89 2.56
CA ARG A 112 3.66 0.36 3.93
C ARG A 112 3.28 1.42 4.97
N LEU A 113 3.54 2.71 4.71
CA LEU A 113 3.25 3.79 5.66
C LEU A 113 1.75 3.98 5.88
N PHE A 114 0.91 3.49 4.97
CA PHE A 114 -0.54 3.52 5.12
C PHE A 114 -1.11 2.33 5.90
N PHE A 115 -0.28 1.42 6.43
CA PHE A 115 -0.74 0.21 7.13
C PHE A 115 -1.73 0.52 8.26
N SER A 116 -1.49 1.58 9.05
CA SER A 116 -2.38 2.00 10.14
C SER A 116 -3.77 2.47 9.69
N THR A 117 -3.95 2.74 8.39
CA THR A 117 -5.23 3.15 7.81
C THR A 117 -6.09 1.97 7.33
N LEU A 118 -5.51 0.76 7.24
CA LEU A 118 -6.18 -0.44 6.72
C LEU A 118 -7.48 -0.82 7.45
N PRO A 119 -7.58 -0.73 8.79
CA PRO A 119 -8.85 -1.03 9.47
C PRO A 119 -10.02 -0.16 8.98
N PHE A 120 -9.76 1.12 8.69
CA PHE A 120 -10.79 2.02 8.15
C PHE A 120 -11.12 1.68 6.70
N PHE A 121 -10.12 1.36 5.87
CA PHE A 121 -10.39 0.87 4.53
C PHE A 121 -11.21 -0.42 4.54
N ALA A 122 -10.99 -1.34 5.48
CA ALA A 122 -11.82 -2.53 5.63
C ALA A 122 -13.30 -2.18 5.90
N LEU A 123 -13.58 -1.17 6.74
CA LEU A 123 -14.95 -0.68 6.98
C LEU A 123 -15.59 -0.12 5.71
N GLY A 124 -14.84 0.69 4.94
CA GLY A 124 -15.29 1.22 3.66
C GLY A 124 -15.58 0.11 2.65
N MET A 125 -14.68 -0.86 2.53
CA MET A 125 -14.85 -2.01 1.64
C MET A 125 -16.07 -2.84 2.02
N ALA A 126 -16.27 -3.13 3.30
CA ALA A 126 -17.47 -3.83 3.78
C ALA A 126 -18.75 -3.08 3.40
N TRP A 127 -18.76 -1.75 3.47
CA TRP A 127 -19.89 -0.92 3.06
C TRP A 127 -20.20 -1.00 1.55
N VAL A 128 -19.18 -1.16 0.70
CA VAL A 128 -19.38 -1.38 -0.74
C VAL A 128 -19.86 -2.80 -1.00
N LEU A 129 -19.15 -3.80 -0.49
CA LEU A 129 -19.42 -5.21 -0.77
C LEU A 129 -20.80 -5.67 -0.31
N LYS A 130 -21.34 -5.11 0.78
CA LYS A 130 -22.69 -5.45 1.25
C LYS A 130 -23.80 -5.05 0.28
N LYS A 131 -23.54 -4.12 -0.64
CA LYS A 131 -24.52 -3.67 -1.66
C LYS A 131 -24.49 -4.55 -2.91
N LEU A 132 -23.50 -5.43 -3.03
CA LEU A 132 -23.32 -6.30 -4.16
C LEU A 132 -23.97 -7.66 -3.90
N SER A 133 -24.48 -8.28 -4.98
CA SER A 133 -24.87 -9.69 -4.98
C SER A 133 -23.67 -10.58 -4.61
N LEU A 134 -23.92 -11.80 -4.15
CA LEU A 134 -22.84 -12.74 -3.82
C LEU A 134 -21.90 -12.96 -5.00
N ARG A 135 -22.44 -13.16 -6.22
CA ARG A 135 -21.65 -13.35 -7.43
C ARG A 135 -20.75 -12.15 -7.73
N SER A 136 -21.30 -10.93 -7.71
CA SER A 136 -20.52 -9.71 -7.94
C SER A 136 -19.48 -9.48 -6.84
N ARG A 137 -19.81 -9.78 -5.59
CA ARG A 137 -18.89 -9.70 -4.45
C ARG A 137 -17.70 -10.65 -4.62
N MET A 138 -17.95 -11.91 -4.96
CA MET A 138 -16.91 -12.90 -5.21
C MET A 138 -16.06 -12.52 -6.43
N ALA A 139 -16.66 -11.98 -7.49
CA ALA A 139 -15.94 -11.49 -8.66
C ALA A 139 -14.98 -10.34 -8.30
N VAL A 140 -15.43 -9.35 -7.52
CA VAL A 140 -14.59 -8.24 -7.05
C VAL A 140 -13.44 -8.75 -6.18
N ILE A 141 -13.72 -9.64 -5.23
CA ILE A 141 -12.68 -10.24 -4.36
C ILE A 141 -11.67 -11.01 -5.22
N GLY A 142 -12.14 -11.88 -6.12
CA GLY A 142 -11.29 -12.69 -6.99
C GLY A 142 -10.41 -11.83 -7.90
N MET A 143 -10.96 -10.77 -8.50
CA MET A 143 -10.22 -9.85 -9.36
C MET A 143 -9.06 -9.17 -8.61
N PHE A 144 -9.31 -8.63 -7.42
CA PHE A 144 -8.25 -7.95 -6.65
C PHE A 144 -7.30 -8.92 -5.95
N ALA A 145 -7.75 -10.13 -5.60
CA ALA A 145 -6.86 -11.19 -5.15
C ALA A 145 -5.90 -11.59 -6.27
N MET A 146 -6.42 -11.78 -7.48
CA MET A 146 -5.61 -12.08 -8.67
C MET A 146 -4.61 -10.96 -8.97
N TRP A 147 -5.04 -9.70 -8.91
CA TRP A 147 -4.13 -8.54 -9.03
C TRP A 147 -2.94 -8.63 -8.06
N ASN A 148 -3.19 -8.95 -6.79
CA ASN A 148 -2.12 -9.07 -5.79
C ASN A 148 -1.21 -10.28 -6.06
N ILE A 149 -1.76 -11.41 -6.51
CA ILE A 149 -0.97 -12.59 -6.89
C ILE A 149 -0.05 -12.26 -8.07
N LEU A 150 -0.57 -11.61 -9.11
CA LEU A 150 0.21 -11.24 -10.29
C LEU A 150 1.33 -10.27 -9.94
N LEU A 151 1.02 -9.26 -9.10
CA LEU A 151 1.99 -8.28 -8.63
C LEU A 151 3.06 -8.91 -7.72
N LEU A 152 2.69 -9.89 -6.90
CA LEU A 152 3.65 -10.67 -6.09
C LEU A 152 4.56 -11.53 -6.97
N GLY A 153 4.01 -12.18 -8.01
CA GLY A 153 4.79 -12.90 -9.02
C GLY A 153 5.79 -11.97 -9.71
N GLN A 154 5.35 -10.78 -10.13
CA GLN A 154 6.24 -9.77 -10.70
C GLN A 154 7.34 -9.34 -9.72
N PHE A 155 7.01 -9.18 -8.44
CA PHE A 155 7.97 -8.82 -7.40
C PHE A 155 9.08 -9.86 -7.21
N PHE A 156 8.78 -11.16 -7.30
CA PHE A 156 9.79 -12.20 -7.13
C PHE A 156 10.78 -12.31 -8.30
N PHE A 157 10.34 -12.01 -9.52
CA PHE A 157 11.14 -12.23 -10.74
C PHE A 157 11.71 -10.94 -11.34
N ASP A 158 11.02 -9.81 -11.21
CA ASP A 158 11.50 -8.47 -11.62
C ASP A 158 11.67 -7.54 -10.39
N GLY A 159 12.01 -8.15 -9.25
CA GLY A 159 12.14 -7.46 -7.97
C GLY A 159 13.17 -6.34 -7.97
N LYS A 160 14.22 -6.42 -8.80
CA LYS A 160 15.22 -5.33 -8.90
C LYS A 160 14.59 -4.03 -9.39
N ARG A 161 13.78 -4.08 -10.46
CA ARG A 161 13.07 -2.89 -10.96
C ARG A 161 12.04 -2.42 -9.94
N LEU A 162 11.22 -3.33 -9.41
CA LEU A 162 10.15 -2.99 -8.48
C LEU A 162 10.63 -2.47 -7.10
N VAL A 163 11.78 -2.94 -6.62
CA VAL A 163 12.37 -2.51 -5.34
C VAL A 163 13.20 -1.24 -5.49
N LEU A 164 13.97 -1.11 -6.57
CA LEU A 164 14.86 0.03 -6.78
C LEU A 164 14.17 1.21 -7.48
N GLY A 165 13.02 0.99 -8.14
CA GLY A 165 12.27 2.02 -8.85
C GLY A 165 12.92 2.49 -10.15
N GLU A 166 14.10 1.98 -10.51
CA GLU A 166 14.84 2.42 -11.69
C GLU A 166 14.12 2.03 -12.99
N GLY A 167 13.70 3.04 -13.76
CA GLY A 167 13.09 2.86 -15.07
C GLY A 167 11.67 2.29 -15.06
N LEU A 168 10.97 2.33 -13.91
CA LEU A 168 9.59 1.85 -13.82
C LEU A 168 8.61 2.83 -14.47
N THR A 169 8.05 2.43 -15.61
CA THR A 169 6.95 3.14 -16.26
C THR A 169 5.62 2.44 -15.96
N LEU A 170 4.50 3.15 -16.03
CA LEU A 170 3.18 2.56 -15.82
C LEU A 170 2.92 1.41 -16.80
N THR A 171 3.37 1.56 -18.04
CA THR A 171 3.24 0.52 -19.07
C THR A 171 3.99 -0.75 -18.69
N ASN A 172 5.25 -0.63 -18.26
CA ASN A 172 6.07 -1.77 -17.86
C ASN A 172 5.58 -2.39 -16.56
N PHE A 173 5.03 -1.58 -15.66
CA PHE A 173 4.38 -2.06 -14.44
C PHE A 173 3.19 -2.96 -14.77
N ILE A 174 2.28 -2.49 -15.63
CA ILE A 174 1.07 -3.24 -16.01
C ILE A 174 1.43 -4.46 -16.87
N SER A 175 2.25 -4.29 -17.91
CA SER A 175 2.62 -5.39 -18.81
C SER A 175 3.44 -6.46 -18.09
N GLY A 176 4.28 -6.06 -17.15
CA GLY A 176 5.07 -6.95 -16.29
C GLY A 176 4.22 -7.93 -15.49
N GLN A 177 3.00 -7.55 -15.10
CA GLN A 177 2.08 -8.46 -14.41
C GLN A 177 1.62 -9.64 -15.30
N PHE A 178 1.68 -9.51 -16.62
CA PHE A 178 1.26 -10.58 -17.54
C PHE A 178 2.45 -11.35 -18.11
N THR A 179 3.55 -10.67 -18.42
CA THR A 179 4.73 -11.29 -19.06
C THR A 179 5.53 -12.15 -18.09
N VAL A 180 5.76 -11.67 -16.86
CA VAL A 180 6.54 -12.39 -15.86
C VAL A 180 5.80 -13.66 -15.42
N ASN A 181 4.49 -13.58 -15.21
CA ASN A 181 3.69 -14.73 -14.78
C ASN A 181 3.58 -15.82 -15.87
N ALA A 182 3.66 -15.47 -17.16
CA ALA A 182 3.78 -16.46 -18.23
C ALA A 182 5.09 -17.27 -18.12
N GLN A 183 6.20 -16.62 -17.76
CA GLN A 183 7.48 -17.29 -17.51
C GLN A 183 7.45 -18.17 -16.26
N ILE A 184 6.69 -17.77 -15.23
CA ILE A 184 6.47 -18.60 -14.04
C ILE A 184 5.75 -19.89 -14.43
N ILE A 185 4.63 -19.79 -15.16
CA ILE A 185 3.86 -20.95 -15.61
C ILE A 185 4.74 -21.87 -16.47
N ASP A 186 5.53 -21.30 -17.39
CA ASP A 186 6.43 -22.06 -18.25
C ASP A 186 7.56 -22.75 -17.46
N SER A 187 8.18 -22.08 -16.49
CA SER A 187 9.21 -22.70 -15.64
C SER A 187 8.64 -23.80 -14.73
N PHE A 188 7.44 -23.57 -14.16
CA PHE A 188 6.75 -24.56 -13.33
C PHE A 188 6.34 -25.78 -14.14
N MET A 189 5.81 -25.59 -15.35
CA MET A 189 5.49 -26.68 -16.28
C MET A 189 6.74 -27.48 -16.66
N ARG A 190 7.86 -26.82 -16.95
CA ARG A 190 9.12 -27.51 -17.26
C ARG A 190 9.69 -28.29 -16.08
N HIS A 191 9.64 -27.75 -14.87
CA HIS A 191 10.10 -28.46 -13.67
C HIS A 191 9.17 -29.62 -13.28
N GLY A 192 7.85 -29.40 -13.28
CA GLY A 192 6.88 -30.45 -13.01
C GLY A 192 6.94 -31.59 -14.03
N LEU A 193 7.07 -31.27 -15.33
CA LEU A 193 7.25 -32.27 -16.37
C LEU A 193 8.56 -33.06 -16.17
N ARG A 194 9.65 -32.39 -15.78
CA ARG A 194 10.94 -33.02 -15.51
C ARG A 194 10.89 -33.98 -14.32
N GLU A 195 10.29 -33.60 -13.20
CA GLU A 195 10.07 -34.49 -12.06
C GLU A 195 9.20 -35.70 -12.42
N THR A 196 8.18 -35.50 -13.25
CA THR A 196 7.27 -36.58 -13.67
C THR A 196 8.00 -37.57 -14.59
N LEU A 197 8.85 -37.08 -15.49
CA LEU A 197 9.68 -37.91 -16.38
C LEU A 197 10.75 -38.68 -15.58
N GLU A 198 11.42 -38.03 -14.63
CA GLU A 198 12.43 -38.70 -13.77
C GLU A 198 11.80 -39.81 -12.91
N LYS A 199 10.56 -39.63 -12.44
CA LYS A 199 9.80 -40.67 -11.72
C LYS A 199 9.27 -41.80 -12.62
N ALA A 200 9.10 -41.56 -13.92
CA ALA A 200 8.61 -42.56 -14.87
C ALA A 200 9.73 -43.44 -15.45
N THR A 201 10.99 -43.02 -15.29
CA THR A 201 12.19 -43.76 -15.73
C THR A 201 12.84 -44.63 -14.64
N LEU A 202 12.25 -44.69 -13.43
CA LEU A 202 12.61 -45.56 -12.32
C LEU A 202 11.58 -46.68 -12.18
#